data_AF-A0A7G3G7Y1-F1
#
_entry.id   AF-A0A7G3G7Y1-F1
#
_cell.length_a   1.000
_cell.length_b   1.000
_cell.length_c   1.000
_cell.angle_alpha   90.00
_cell.angle_beta   90.00
_cell.angle_gamma   90.00
#
_symmetry.space_group_name_H-M   'P 1'
#
loop_
_entity.id
_entity.type
_entity.pdbx_description
1 polymer ?
#
loop_
_entity_poly.entity_id
_entity_poly.type
_entity_poly.pdbx_seq_one_letter_code
_entity_poly.pdbx_strand_id
1 'polypeptide(L)'
;MKHTLKLALAGLTLVCSSMVSAAMYQVDVDTRTLEGQGGFVALGLNGLSDSPLVRALVSRFRGSSFGRVDDSNTFNVFGQLSSTLKFDNLQANQFTQGVVFGKKLQFNVEFAESNSVIGSGTSFAFSLLDKNYGSLLSADPSGVAVLAEFTPGSATSFNSLLRADGNAVATITPVPEPETYALIGLGLLGLLIQRRKRSAYLSKI
;
A
#
# COMPACT_ATOMS: atom_id res chain seq x y z
N MET A 1 -11.05 -39.79 -30.95
CA MET A 1 -9.99 -38.89 -30.40
C MET A 1 -10.35 -37.39 -30.47
N LYS A 2 -11.64 -36.98 -30.47
CA LYS A 2 -12.07 -35.56 -30.52
C LYS A 2 -12.60 -35.01 -29.18
N HIS A 3 -12.62 -35.82 -28.13
CA HIS A 3 -13.23 -35.47 -26.83
C HIS A 3 -12.22 -35.04 -25.76
N THR A 4 -10.94 -35.39 -25.90
CA THR A 4 -9.88 -35.02 -24.93
C THR A 4 -9.44 -33.56 -25.04
N LEU A 5 -9.58 -32.94 -26.22
CA LEU A 5 -9.23 -31.53 -26.44
C LEU A 5 -10.23 -30.57 -25.79
N LYS A 6 -11.49 -30.97 -25.63
CA LYS A 6 -12.53 -30.16 -24.97
C LYS A 6 -12.39 -30.16 -23.45
N LEU A 7 -11.86 -31.24 -22.86
CA LEU A 7 -11.58 -31.30 -21.42
C LEU A 7 -10.39 -30.42 -21.01
N ALA A 8 -9.34 -30.33 -21.84
CA ALA A 8 -8.18 -29.49 -21.55
C ALA A 8 -8.51 -27.99 -21.57
N LEU A 9 -9.49 -27.57 -22.38
CA LEU A 9 -9.94 -26.17 -22.44
C LEU A 9 -10.89 -25.80 -21.28
N ALA A 10 -11.65 -26.77 -20.76
CA ALA A 10 -12.55 -26.56 -19.62
C ALA A 10 -11.83 -26.55 -18.25
N GLY A 11 -10.63 -27.15 -18.16
CA GLY A 11 -9.81 -27.12 -16.94
C GLY A 11 -9.10 -25.80 -16.66
N LEU A 12 -8.93 -24.94 -17.68
CA LEU A 12 -8.21 -23.66 -17.53
C LEU A 12 -9.09 -22.53 -16.98
N THR A 13 -10.42 -22.72 -16.92
CA THR A 13 -11.38 -21.68 -16.49
C THR A 13 -11.73 -21.73 -15.00
N LEU A 14 -11.20 -22.70 -14.23
CA LEU A 14 -11.66 -22.99 -12.86
C LEU A 14 -10.67 -22.61 -11.74
N VAL A 15 -9.70 -21.72 -11.98
CA VAL A 15 -8.72 -21.30 -10.94
C VAL A 15 -8.87 -19.83 -10.51
N CYS A 16 -9.71 -19.02 -11.15
CA CYS A 16 -9.97 -17.64 -10.71
C CYS A 16 -11.15 -17.54 -9.75
N SER A 17 -11.02 -18.14 -8.57
CA SER A 17 -11.98 -17.91 -7.48
C SER A 17 -11.23 -17.46 -6.24
N SER A 18 -11.50 -16.20 -5.88
CA SER A 18 -11.18 -15.51 -4.63
C SER A 18 -9.70 -15.31 -4.27
N MET A 19 -9.12 -14.21 -4.74
CA MET A 19 -8.46 -13.30 -3.82
C MET A 19 -9.18 -11.96 -3.93
N VAL A 20 -9.75 -11.49 -2.82
CA VAL A 20 -10.08 -10.06 -2.73
C VAL A 20 -8.72 -9.37 -2.86
N SER A 21 -8.54 -8.57 -3.90
CA SER A 21 -7.23 -7.99 -4.11
C SER A 21 -7.04 -6.87 -3.10
N ALA A 22 -5.98 -6.97 -2.31
CA ALA A 22 -5.59 -5.92 -1.39
C ALA A 22 -4.74 -4.92 -2.18
N ALA A 23 -5.15 -3.66 -2.20
CA ALA A 23 -4.42 -2.63 -2.93
C ALA A 23 -3.10 -2.36 -2.20
N MET A 24 -1.97 -2.68 -2.84
CA MET A 24 -0.63 -2.40 -2.32
C MET A 24 -0.04 -1.18 -3.00
N TYR A 25 0.57 -0.32 -2.20
CA TYR A 25 1.25 0.90 -2.64
C TYR A 25 2.67 0.94 -2.07
N GLN A 26 3.61 1.40 -2.88
CA GLN A 26 4.95 1.77 -2.44
C GLN A 26 4.97 3.28 -2.19
N VAL A 27 5.38 3.66 -0.98
CA VAL A 27 5.52 5.05 -0.56
C VAL A 27 7.00 5.37 -0.42
N ASP A 28 7.43 6.47 -1.05
CA ASP A 28 8.79 6.99 -0.97
C ASP A 28 8.76 8.44 -0.47
N VAL A 29 9.48 8.73 0.62
CA VAL A 29 9.53 10.06 1.24
C VAL A 29 10.97 10.57 1.29
N ASP A 30 11.23 11.73 0.69
CA ASP A 30 12.59 12.28 0.65
C ASP A 30 12.91 13.10 1.90
N THR A 31 13.62 12.47 2.84
CA THR A 31 14.07 13.08 4.09
C THR A 31 15.53 13.52 4.07
N ARG A 32 16.18 13.59 2.90
CA ARG A 32 17.60 13.99 2.78
C ARG A 32 17.87 15.40 3.30
N THR A 33 16.87 16.29 3.25
CA THR A 33 16.97 17.65 3.81
C THR A 33 16.99 17.67 5.35
N LEU A 34 16.75 16.53 5.99
CA LEU A 34 16.71 16.35 7.45
C LEU A 34 17.88 15.48 7.95
N GLU A 35 18.99 15.43 7.21
CA GLU A 35 20.10 14.53 7.53
C GLU A 35 20.62 14.69 8.96
N GLY A 36 20.64 13.58 9.70
CA GLY A 36 21.09 13.53 11.10
C GLY A 36 20.06 14.04 12.11
N GLN A 37 18.92 14.60 11.66
CA GLN A 37 17.86 15.04 12.54
C GLN A 37 17.09 13.83 13.10
N GLY A 38 17.03 13.75 14.43
CA GLY A 38 16.13 12.82 15.11
C GLY A 38 14.72 13.38 15.22
N GLY A 39 13.72 12.52 15.12
CA GLY A 39 12.30 12.86 15.29
C GLY A 39 11.46 11.59 15.41
N PHE A 40 10.19 11.67 15.03
CA PHE A 40 9.27 10.54 15.05
C PHE A 40 8.62 10.32 13.68
N VAL A 41 8.33 9.06 13.39
CA VAL A 41 7.27 8.70 12.45
C VAL A 41 6.04 8.30 13.24
N ALA A 42 4.87 8.76 12.81
CA ALA A 42 3.59 8.37 13.40
C ALA A 42 2.65 7.85 12.32
N LEU A 43 1.90 6.79 12.63
CA LEU A 43 0.94 6.17 11.72
C LEU A 43 -0.36 5.91 12.46
N GLY A 44 -1.49 6.06 11.78
CA GLY A 44 -2.80 5.70 12.32
C GLY A 44 -3.80 5.41 11.22
N LEU A 45 -4.80 4.59 11.53
CA LEU A 45 -5.94 4.24 10.69
C LEU A 45 -7.21 4.43 11.50
N ASN A 46 -7.85 5.59 11.38
CA ASN A 46 -8.94 5.98 12.27
C ASN A 46 -10.22 6.27 11.49
N GLY A 47 -11.34 5.76 11.99
CA GLY A 47 -12.69 6.00 11.48
C GLY A 47 -13.66 6.29 12.64
N LEU A 48 -14.92 6.56 12.31
CA LEU A 48 -16.00 6.66 13.29
C LEU A 48 -16.59 5.26 13.57
N SER A 49 -17.45 5.16 14.58
CA SER A 49 -18.01 3.88 15.03
C SER A 49 -18.86 3.16 13.98
N ASP A 50 -19.40 3.88 12.99
CA ASP A 50 -20.19 3.35 11.89
C ASP A 50 -19.37 3.19 10.60
N SER A 51 -18.06 3.47 10.62
CA SER A 51 -17.20 3.29 9.47
C SER A 51 -17.08 1.80 9.09
N PRO A 52 -17.16 1.44 7.80
CA PRO A 52 -16.91 0.08 7.36
C PRO A 52 -15.50 -0.39 7.71
N LEU A 53 -15.31 -1.71 7.89
CA LEU A 53 -14.00 -2.26 8.26
C LEU A 53 -12.96 -1.97 7.18
N VAL A 54 -11.86 -1.34 7.60
CA VAL A 54 -10.63 -1.14 6.83
C VAL A 54 -9.46 -1.67 7.65
N ARG A 55 -8.54 -2.35 6.99
CA ARG A 55 -7.27 -2.79 7.56
C ARG A 55 -6.11 -2.24 6.74
N ALA A 56 -5.03 -1.91 7.42
CA ALA A 56 -3.78 -1.51 6.79
C ALA A 56 -2.62 -2.36 7.30
N LEU A 57 -1.77 -2.82 6.38
CA LEU A 57 -0.49 -3.44 6.68
C LEU A 57 0.62 -2.51 6.19
N VAL A 58 1.50 -2.09 7.09
CA VAL A 58 2.68 -1.29 6.75
C VAL A 58 3.92 -2.16 6.88
N SER A 59 4.67 -2.33 5.81
CA SER A 59 5.80 -3.26 5.77
C SER A 59 6.99 -2.71 5.00
N ARG A 60 8.12 -3.42 5.07
CA ARG A 60 9.36 -3.09 4.33
C ARG A 60 9.87 -1.67 4.59
N PHE A 61 9.64 -1.17 5.81
CA PHE A 61 10.12 0.14 6.19
C PHE A 61 11.65 0.18 6.20
N ARG A 62 12.22 1.15 5.49
CA ARG A 62 13.67 1.38 5.39
C ARG A 62 13.96 2.85 5.14
N GLY A 63 15.24 3.22 5.26
CA GLY A 63 15.68 4.59 5.01
C GLY A 63 15.82 5.47 6.25
N SER A 64 15.73 4.90 7.45
CA SER A 64 16.12 5.56 8.70
C SER A 64 16.81 4.57 9.63
N SER A 65 17.47 5.11 10.66
CA SER A 65 17.83 4.34 11.84
C SER A 65 16.66 4.36 12.82
N PHE A 66 16.30 3.20 13.37
CA PHE A 66 15.22 3.09 14.35
C PHE A 66 15.69 3.50 15.75
N GLY A 67 14.93 4.37 16.39
CA GLY A 67 14.97 4.66 17.81
C GLY A 67 13.90 3.87 18.58
N ARG A 68 13.64 4.28 19.82
CA ARG A 68 12.64 3.65 20.69
C ARG A 68 11.22 3.95 20.20
N VAL A 69 10.32 3.01 20.38
CA VAL A 69 8.87 3.24 20.29
C VAL A 69 8.47 4.23 21.38
N ASP A 70 7.58 5.16 21.04
CA ASP A 70 6.93 6.03 22.00
C ASP A 70 5.68 5.33 22.53
N ASP A 71 5.86 4.60 23.62
CA ASP A 71 4.81 3.80 24.24
C ASP A 71 3.65 4.65 24.77
N SER A 72 3.88 5.95 25.05
CA SER A 72 2.83 6.86 25.51
C SER A 72 1.88 7.29 24.40
N ASN A 73 2.31 7.15 23.15
CA ASN A 73 1.60 7.60 21.95
C ASN A 73 1.45 6.45 20.92
N THR A 74 1.49 5.21 21.41
CA THR A 74 1.31 3.98 20.64
C THR A 74 0.25 3.12 21.31
N PHE A 75 -0.86 2.86 20.61
CA PHE A 75 -1.99 2.12 21.14
C PHE A 75 -2.78 1.44 20.03
N ASN A 76 -3.35 0.26 20.33
CA ASN A 76 -4.21 -0.52 19.43
C ASN A 76 -3.58 -0.82 18.05
N VAL A 77 -2.25 -1.01 18.00
CA VAL A 77 -1.51 -1.43 16.81
C VAL A 77 -0.71 -2.69 17.13
N PHE A 78 -0.66 -3.64 16.19
CA PHE A 78 0.13 -4.86 16.34
C PHE A 78 1.39 -4.83 15.47
N GLY A 79 2.48 -5.36 16.01
CA GLY A 79 3.73 -5.57 15.27
C GLY A 79 4.76 -4.47 15.48
N GLN A 80 5.70 -4.34 14.54
CA GLN A 80 6.84 -3.42 14.63
C GLN A 80 7.19 -2.86 13.25
N LEU A 81 7.69 -1.63 13.21
CA LEU A 81 8.09 -0.96 11.96
C LEU A 81 9.21 -1.71 11.21
N SER A 82 10.09 -2.41 11.93
CA SER A 82 11.16 -3.23 11.36
C SER A 82 10.67 -4.48 10.62
N SER A 83 9.41 -4.88 10.82
CA SER A 83 8.79 -6.04 10.19
C SER A 83 7.48 -5.64 9.49
N THR A 84 6.37 -5.70 10.21
CA THR A 84 5.06 -5.29 9.72
C THR A 84 4.25 -4.73 10.86
N LEU A 85 3.62 -3.58 10.62
CA LEU A 85 2.58 -3.02 11.48
C LEU A 85 1.21 -3.37 10.91
N LYS A 86 0.26 -3.68 11.79
CA LYS A 86 -1.12 -4.02 11.44
C LYS A 86 -2.07 -3.07 12.15
N PHE A 87 -2.95 -2.47 11.37
CA PHE A 87 -3.99 -1.56 11.83
C PHE A 87 -5.36 -2.06 11.39
N ASP A 88 -6.37 -1.81 12.21
CA ASP A 88 -7.78 -1.88 11.83
C ASP A 88 -8.53 -0.70 12.45
N ASN A 89 -9.59 -0.24 11.80
CA ASN A 89 -10.34 0.93 12.24
C ASN A 89 -11.46 0.62 13.25
N LEU A 90 -11.46 -0.55 13.89
CA LEU A 90 -12.49 -0.90 14.89
C LEU A 90 -12.34 -0.09 16.18
N GLN A 91 -11.12 0.36 16.45
CA GLN A 91 -10.78 1.24 17.55
C GLN A 91 -9.81 2.31 17.05
N ALA A 92 -9.80 3.45 17.73
CA ALA A 92 -8.76 4.45 17.49
C ALA A 92 -7.38 3.81 17.72
N ASN A 93 -6.44 4.05 16.82
CA ASN A 93 -5.11 3.47 16.87
C ASN A 93 -4.05 4.48 16.42
N GLN A 94 -2.85 4.28 16.96
CA GLN A 94 -1.67 5.03 16.57
C GLN A 94 -0.41 4.21 16.85
N PHE A 95 0.58 4.34 15.99
CA PHE A 95 1.94 3.85 16.22
C PHE A 95 2.91 5.00 16.06
N THR A 96 3.76 5.23 17.07
CA THR A 96 4.74 6.30 17.06
C THR A 96 6.12 5.75 17.41
N GLN A 97 7.11 5.98 16.54
CA GLN A 97 8.47 5.50 16.78
C GLN A 97 9.51 6.56 16.44
N GLY A 98 10.49 6.72 17.33
CA GLY A 98 11.63 7.59 17.09
C GLY A 98 12.48 7.09 15.92
N VAL A 99 12.95 7.99 15.08
CA VAL A 99 13.85 7.69 13.96
C VAL A 99 14.91 8.77 13.78
N VAL A 100 15.99 8.44 13.08
CA VAL A 100 16.95 9.43 12.56
C VAL A 100 16.82 9.52 11.04
N PHE A 101 16.52 10.73 10.56
CA PHE A 101 16.31 11.03 9.15
C PHE A 101 17.63 11.25 8.38
N GLY A 102 17.53 11.32 7.04
CA GLY A 102 18.68 11.60 6.16
C GLY A 102 18.79 10.72 4.92
N LYS A 103 17.88 9.77 4.72
CA LYS A 103 17.77 9.01 3.47
C LYS A 103 16.35 9.09 2.94
N LYS A 104 16.09 8.50 1.78
CA LYS A 104 14.71 8.30 1.33
C LYS A 104 14.07 7.23 2.20
N LEU A 105 13.03 7.59 2.94
CA LEU A 105 12.19 6.61 3.64
C LEU A 105 11.36 5.88 2.62
N GLN A 106 11.27 4.56 2.76
CA GLN A 106 10.50 3.73 1.84
C GLN A 106 9.74 2.69 2.64
N PHE A 107 8.48 2.47 2.30
CA PHE A 107 7.65 1.43 2.88
C PHE A 107 6.51 1.06 1.94
N ASN A 108 5.91 -0.10 2.20
CA ASN A 108 4.72 -0.57 1.50
C ASN A 108 3.53 -0.39 2.43
N VAL A 109 2.40 0.04 1.86
CA VAL A 109 1.10 0.00 2.53
C VAL A 109 0.17 -0.87 1.72
N GLU A 110 -0.44 -1.83 2.38
CA GLU A 110 -1.47 -2.69 1.79
C GLU A 110 -2.79 -2.43 2.52
N PHE A 111 -3.84 -2.16 1.77
CA PHE A 111 -5.17 -1.92 2.31
C PHE A 111 -6.12 -3.06 1.97
N ALA A 112 -6.89 -3.48 2.96
CA ALA A 112 -8.01 -4.39 2.80
C ALA A 112 -9.27 -3.72 3.35
N GLU A 113 -10.20 -3.41 2.48
CA GLU A 113 -11.46 -2.72 2.79
C GLU A 113 -12.67 -3.63 2.58
N SER A 114 -13.74 -3.36 3.31
CA SER A 114 -15.05 -3.95 3.04
C SER A 114 -15.80 -3.16 1.96
N ASN A 115 -16.55 -3.85 1.10
CA ASN A 115 -17.30 -3.24 -0.01
C ASN A 115 -18.59 -2.51 0.43
N SER A 116 -18.62 -1.95 1.64
CA SER A 116 -19.81 -1.23 2.12
C SER A 116 -19.97 0.09 1.38
N VAL A 117 -21.22 0.42 1.05
CA VAL A 117 -21.62 1.70 0.46
C VAL A 117 -22.27 2.64 1.49
N ILE A 118 -22.33 2.22 2.76
CA ILE A 118 -22.92 2.96 3.88
C ILE A 118 -21.92 3.09 5.02
N GLY A 119 -22.05 4.16 5.81
CA GLY A 119 -21.23 4.46 6.98
C GLY A 119 -20.32 5.67 6.80
N SER A 120 -19.56 5.99 7.84
CA SER A 120 -18.58 7.08 7.84
C SER A 120 -17.26 6.69 7.17
N GLY A 121 -16.46 7.71 6.84
CA GLY A 121 -15.14 7.53 6.26
C GLY A 121 -14.10 6.96 7.24
N THR A 122 -12.98 6.48 6.71
CA THR A 122 -11.78 6.12 7.47
C THR A 122 -10.57 6.79 6.85
N SER A 123 -9.62 7.20 7.68
CA SER A 123 -8.41 7.88 7.26
C SER A 123 -7.18 7.13 7.75
N PHE A 124 -6.28 6.79 6.83
CA PHE A 124 -4.92 6.35 7.13
C PHE A 124 -3.96 7.53 6.98
N ALA A 125 -3.19 7.83 8.02
CA ALA A 125 -2.18 8.89 7.98
C ALA A 125 -0.79 8.35 8.29
N PHE A 126 0.22 8.85 7.57
CA PHE A 126 1.63 8.72 7.91
C PHE A 126 2.21 10.13 8.10
N SER A 127 2.77 10.39 9.29
CA SER A 127 3.30 11.69 9.69
C SER A 127 4.80 11.66 9.97
N LEU A 128 5.46 12.77 9.67
CA LEU A 128 6.85 13.05 10.01
C LEU A 128 6.89 14.18 11.03
N LEU A 129 7.52 13.92 12.17
CA LEU A 129 7.51 14.82 13.32
C LEU A 129 8.91 15.05 13.86
N ASP A 130 9.18 16.24 14.39
CA ASP A 130 10.39 16.52 15.15
C ASP A 130 10.30 15.96 16.58
N LYS A 131 11.32 16.19 17.40
CA LYS A 131 11.36 15.69 18.79
C LYS A 131 10.29 16.30 19.71
N ASN A 132 9.71 17.43 19.32
CA ASN A 132 8.65 18.15 20.03
C ASN A 132 7.28 17.89 19.40
N TYR A 133 7.14 16.89 18.52
CA TYR A 133 5.92 16.60 17.75
C TYR A 133 5.50 17.73 16.79
N GLY A 134 6.42 18.60 16.40
CA GLY A 134 6.22 19.58 15.34
C GLY A 134 6.28 18.93 13.95
N SER A 135 5.48 19.44 13.01
CA SER A 135 5.45 18.96 11.62
C SER A 135 6.82 19.07 10.94
N LEU A 136 7.24 18.00 10.26
CA LEU A 136 8.41 17.99 9.39
C LEU A 136 8.00 17.78 7.93
N LEU A 137 8.59 18.59 7.06
CA LEU A 137 8.44 18.57 5.60
C LEU A 137 7.04 18.91 5.08
N SER A 138 5.96 18.58 5.79
CA SER A 138 4.59 18.88 5.39
C SER A 138 4.17 20.31 5.75
N ALA A 139 3.28 20.89 4.94
CA ALA A 139 2.55 22.11 5.29
C ALA A 139 1.40 21.83 6.27
N ASP A 140 1.02 20.57 6.46
CA ASP A 140 0.05 20.17 7.47
C ASP A 140 0.64 20.35 8.88
N PRO A 141 -0.07 21.05 9.80
CA PRO A 141 0.43 21.30 11.15
C PRO A 141 0.59 20.03 12.00
N SER A 142 -0.10 18.94 11.65
CA SER A 142 -0.03 17.65 12.33
C SER A 142 1.07 16.74 11.76
N GLY A 143 1.89 17.25 10.82
CA GLY A 143 3.00 16.50 10.24
C GLY A 143 2.61 15.45 9.22
N VAL A 144 1.34 15.38 8.80
CA VAL A 144 0.88 14.36 7.87
C VAL A 144 1.58 14.53 6.53
N ALA A 145 2.33 13.52 6.11
CA ALA A 145 3.03 13.50 4.83
C ALA A 145 2.19 12.76 3.76
N VAL A 146 1.45 11.74 4.17
CA VAL A 146 0.66 10.88 3.30
C VAL A 146 -0.68 10.59 3.95
N LEU A 147 -1.75 10.68 3.18
CA LEU A 147 -3.14 10.48 3.63
C LEU A 147 -3.89 9.56 2.66
N ALA A 148 -4.48 8.49 3.19
CA ALA A 148 -5.44 7.66 2.48
C ALA A 148 -6.83 7.85 3.07
N GLU A 149 -7.82 8.14 2.22
CA GLU A 149 -9.21 8.35 2.60
C GLU A 149 -10.08 7.26 1.98
N PHE A 150 -10.83 6.58 2.85
CA PHE A 150 -11.78 5.52 2.51
C PHE A 150 -13.19 6.06 2.74
N THR A 151 -13.86 6.46 1.65
CA THR A 151 -15.24 6.93 1.70
C THR A 151 -16.16 5.84 1.16
N PRO A 152 -17.14 5.34 1.94
CA PRO A 152 -18.03 4.27 1.49
C PRO A 152 -18.71 4.60 0.16
N GLY A 153 -18.71 3.63 -0.77
CA GLY A 153 -19.25 3.80 -2.12
C GLY A 153 -18.40 4.65 -3.08
N SER A 154 -17.21 5.10 -2.67
CA SER A 154 -16.26 5.82 -3.51
C SER A 154 -14.95 5.06 -3.65
N ALA A 155 -14.19 5.34 -4.70
CA ALA A 155 -12.84 4.82 -4.84
C ALA A 155 -11.91 5.41 -3.76
N THR A 156 -11.04 4.58 -3.20
CA THR A 156 -10.05 5.00 -2.21
C THR A 156 -9.11 6.05 -2.78
N SER A 157 -8.93 7.15 -2.03
CA SER A 157 -8.03 8.24 -2.39
C SER A 157 -6.74 8.09 -1.60
N PHE A 158 -5.59 7.99 -2.26
CA PHE A 158 -4.30 7.90 -1.55
C PHE A 158 -3.31 8.93 -2.10
N ASN A 159 -3.05 9.97 -1.31
CA ASN A 159 -2.34 11.16 -1.76
C ASN A 159 -1.19 11.54 -0.83
N SER A 160 -0.16 12.15 -1.43
CA SER A 160 0.85 12.88 -0.67
C SER A 160 0.32 14.28 -0.37
N LEU A 161 0.55 14.75 0.85
CA LEU A 161 0.34 16.16 1.16
C LEU A 161 1.49 17.02 0.62
N LEU A 162 1.27 18.33 0.61
CA LEU A 162 2.21 19.31 0.10
C LEU A 162 3.15 19.78 1.21
N ARG A 163 4.37 20.11 0.82
CA ARG A 163 5.32 20.89 1.61
C ARG A 163 4.96 22.38 1.51
N ALA A 164 5.60 23.20 2.33
CA ALA A 164 5.41 24.66 2.31
C ALA A 164 5.81 25.32 0.96
N ASP A 165 6.67 24.68 0.17
CA ASP A 165 7.09 25.13 -1.15
C ASP A 165 6.13 24.70 -2.28
N GLY A 166 5.04 23.99 -1.95
CA GLY A 166 4.05 23.49 -2.90
C GLY A 166 4.40 22.16 -3.55
N ASN A 167 5.55 21.55 -3.27
CA ASN A 167 5.91 20.23 -3.77
C ASN A 167 5.29 19.12 -2.92
N ALA A 168 5.05 17.93 -3.49
CA ALA A 168 4.61 16.77 -2.72
C ALA A 168 5.69 16.31 -1.73
N VAL A 169 5.29 15.92 -0.52
CA VAL A 169 6.20 15.36 0.51
C VAL A 169 6.70 13.97 0.09
N ALA A 170 5.83 13.17 -0.52
CA ALA A 170 6.03 11.77 -0.87
C ALA A 170 5.63 11.46 -2.31
N THR A 171 6.20 10.39 -2.85
CA THR A 171 5.73 9.75 -4.08
C THR A 171 5.02 8.44 -3.71
N ILE A 172 3.83 8.23 -4.25
CA ILE A 172 3.01 7.05 -4.03
C ILE A 172 2.86 6.33 -5.36
N THR A 173 3.20 5.05 -5.40
CA THR A 173 3.09 4.24 -6.61
C THR A 173 2.28 2.98 -6.32
N PRO A 174 1.19 2.71 -7.06
CA PRO A 174 0.47 1.45 -6.93
C PRO A 174 1.40 0.31 -7.38
N VAL A 175 1.45 -0.77 -6.59
CA VAL A 175 2.23 -1.95 -6.90
C VAL A 175 1.33 -2.92 -7.65
N PRO A 176 1.61 -3.25 -8.93
CA PRO A 176 0.80 -4.20 -9.68
C PRO A 176 0.79 -5.56 -8.99
N GLU A 177 -0.39 -6.16 -8.94
CA GLU A 177 -0.55 -7.45 -8.29
C GLU A 177 0.21 -8.56 -9.02
N PRO A 178 0.72 -9.57 -8.30
CA PRO A 178 1.45 -10.68 -8.90
C PRO A 178 0.67 -11.37 -10.02
N GLU A 179 -0.66 -11.42 -9.92
CA GLU A 179 -1.52 -12.02 -10.93
C GLU A 179 -1.58 -11.23 -12.25
N THR A 180 -1.38 -9.91 -12.21
CA THR A 180 -1.28 -9.11 -13.44
C THR A 180 -0.07 -9.54 -14.26
N TYR A 181 1.07 -9.80 -13.62
CA TYR A 181 2.25 -10.34 -14.30
C TYR A 181 2.03 -11.77 -14.78
N ALA A 182 1.33 -12.61 -14.00
CA ALA A 182 0.98 -13.96 -14.41
C ALA A 182 0.07 -13.95 -15.66
N LEU A 183 -0.94 -13.08 -15.71
CA LEU A 183 -1.84 -12.93 -16.86
C LEU A 183 -1.13 -12.39 -18.09
N ILE A 184 -0.24 -11.40 -17.93
CA ILE A 184 0.61 -10.92 -19.04
C ILE A 184 1.52 -12.06 -19.53
N GLY A 185 2.16 -12.79 -18.61
CA GLY A 185 3.00 -13.94 -18.93
C GLY A 185 2.23 -15.03 -19.68
N LEU A 186 1.04 -15.39 -19.21
CA LEU A 186 0.15 -16.35 -19.86
C LEU A 186 -0.32 -15.86 -21.23
N GLY A 187 -0.65 -14.58 -21.38
CA GLY A 187 -1.01 -13.97 -22.65
C GLY A 187 0.13 -14.06 -23.67
N LEU A 188 1.36 -13.73 -23.27
CA LEU A 188 2.55 -13.85 -24.11
C LEU A 188 2.84 -15.30 -24.50
N LEU A 189 2.72 -16.24 -23.57
CA LEU A 189 2.87 -17.67 -23.84
C LEU A 189 1.82 -18.16 -24.86
N GLY A 190 0.56 -17.73 -24.73
CA GLY A 190 -0.50 -18.03 -25.69
C GLY A 190 -0.17 -17.52 -27.10
N LEU A 191 0.30 -16.28 -27.23
CA LEU A 191 0.71 -15.69 -28.51
C LEU A 191 1.89 -16.43 -29.14
N LEU A 192 2.90 -16.84 -28.35
CA LEU A 192 4.03 -17.62 -28.85
C LEU A 192 3.60 -18.97 -29.40
N ILE A 193 2.71 -19.68 -28.70
CA ILE A 193 2.16 -20.95 -29.16
C ILE A 193 1.37 -20.76 -30.47
N GLN A 194 0.57 -19.69 -30.56
CA GLN A 194 -0.20 -19.39 -31.76
C GLN A 194 0.69 -19.06 -32.97
N ARG A 195 1.78 -18.31 -32.77
CA ARG A 195 2.77 -18.01 -33.82
C ARG A 195 3.43 -19.28 -34.34
N ARG A 196 3.85 -20.19 -33.46
CA ARG A 196 4.47 -21.47 -33.86
C ARG A 196 3.52 -22.35 -34.68
N LYS A 197 2.23 -22.37 -34.32
CA LYS A 197 1.20 -23.08 -35.09
C LYS A 197 0.98 -22.50 -36.49
N ARG A 198 1.04 -21.16 -36.65
CA ARG A 198 0.92 -20.51 -37.98
C ARG A 198 2.14 -20.75 -38.88
N SER A 199 3.37 -20.68 -38.37
CA SER A 199 4.57 -21.00 -39.17
C SER A 199 4.61 -22.46 -39.62
N ALA A 200 4.15 -23.40 -38.80
CA ALA A 200 4.07 -24.81 -39.19
C ALA A 200 3.03 -25.07 -40.31
N TYR A 201 2.03 -24.20 -40.47
CA TYR A 201 1.02 -24.32 -41.52
C TYR A 201 1.50 -23.78 -42.88
N LEU A 202 2.32 -22.72 -42.89
CA LEU A 202 2.87 -22.11 -44.12
C LEU A 202 4.04 -22.90 -44.74
N SER A 203 4.64 -23.85 -44.02
CA SER A 203 5.69 -24.75 -44.54
C SER A 203 5.14 -25.97 -45.31
N LYS A 204 3.81 -26.08 -45.46
CA LYS A 204 3.12 -27.20 -46.12
C LYS A 204 2.42 -26.80 -47.43
N ILE A 205 2.65 -25.58 -47.91
CA ILE A 205 2.28 -25.09 -49.25
C ILE A 205 3.59 -24.93 -50.01
#